data_AF-A0A967Y6Q0-F1
#
_entry.id   AF-A0A967Y6Q0-F1
#
_cell.length_a   1.000
_cell.length_b   1.000
_cell.length_c   1.000
_cell.angle_alpha   90.00
_cell.angle_beta   90.00
_cell.angle_gamma   90.00
#
_symmetry.space_group_name_H-M   'P 1'
#
loop_
_entity.id
_entity.type
_entity.pdbx_description
1 polymer ?
#
loop_
_entity_poly.entity_id
_entity_poly.type
_entity_poly.pdbx_seq_one_letter_code
_entity_poly.pdbx_strand_id
1 'polypeptide(L)'
;MREDFVGAGPYVLLERSDRWIDLEANPHWHGGEPIHERLALTVVRDDNTRALRLLAGAGDLAVNAIPPLLVPLFEDDPRFEIRTAPGVSTTYLGLNMEAPPLDDHRVREAIALAIDRETLVRAELEGRAEVATSWIPAGHWADA
;
A
#
# COMPACT_ATOMS: atom_id res chain seq x y z
N MET A 1 -21.86 12.69 -14.42
CA MET A 1 -22.96 11.94 -13.78
C MET A 1 -22.61 11.90 -12.31
N ARG A 2 -23.44 12.50 -11.43
CA ARG A 2 -23.22 12.41 -9.99
C ARG A 2 -23.62 10.97 -9.64
N GLU A 3 -22.64 10.09 -9.48
CA GLU A 3 -22.91 8.74 -9.03
C GLU A 3 -23.26 8.84 -7.54
N ASP A 4 -24.51 8.54 -7.20
CA ASP A 4 -24.96 8.54 -5.82
C ASP A 4 -24.39 7.29 -5.13
N PHE A 5 -23.19 7.42 -4.56
CA PHE A 5 -22.56 6.38 -3.75
C PHE A 5 -23.32 6.25 -2.43
N VAL A 6 -24.25 5.30 -2.38
CA VAL A 6 -25.00 4.97 -1.16
C VAL A 6 -24.39 3.74 -0.50
N GLY A 7 -23.95 3.91 0.74
CA GLY A 7 -23.40 2.83 1.57
C GLY A 7 -23.90 2.92 3.00
N ALA A 8 -23.86 1.79 3.70
CA ALA A 8 -24.21 1.71 5.12
C ALA A 8 -22.97 1.81 6.03
N GLY A 9 -21.83 2.32 5.53
CA GLY A 9 -20.58 2.43 6.28
C GLY A 9 -20.51 3.66 7.18
N PRO A 10 -19.41 3.84 7.94
CA PRO A 10 -19.24 4.95 8.89
C PRO A 10 -19.10 6.33 8.24
N TYR A 11 -18.82 6.40 6.94
CA TYR A 11 -18.64 7.64 6.19
C TYR A 11 -19.44 7.62 4.89
N VAL A 12 -19.92 8.79 4.47
CA VAL A 12 -20.59 9.02 3.17
C VAL A 12 -19.74 9.90 2.27
N LEU A 13 -19.84 9.69 0.95
CA LEU A 13 -19.13 10.49 -0.03
C LEU A 13 -19.77 11.86 -0.18
N LEU A 14 -19.01 12.92 0.08
CA LEU A 14 -19.42 14.30 -0.18
C LEU A 14 -19.07 14.75 -1.60
N GLU A 15 -17.77 14.64 -1.92
CA GLU A 15 -17.21 15.09 -3.18
C GLU A 15 -16.05 14.20 -3.57
N ARG A 16 -15.91 13.99 -4.88
CA ARG A 16 -14.76 13.32 -5.48
C ARG A 16 -14.25 14.13 -6.65
N SER A 17 -12.94 14.31 -6.70
CA SER A 17 -12.21 14.83 -7.85
C SER A 17 -11.03 13.91 -8.18
N ASP A 18 -10.26 14.28 -9.20
CA ASP A 18 -8.99 13.60 -9.51
C ASP A 18 -7.89 13.85 -8.47
N ARG A 19 -8.10 14.81 -7.56
CA ARG A 19 -7.11 15.28 -6.60
C ARG A 19 -7.47 14.97 -5.14
N TRP A 20 -8.74 14.77 -4.83
CA TRP A 20 -9.18 14.46 -3.47
C TRP A 20 -10.50 13.70 -3.45
N ILE A 21 -10.75 13.03 -2.32
CA ILE A 21 -12.04 12.45 -1.95
C ILE A 21 -12.39 13.00 -0.57
N ASP A 22 -13.51 13.70 -0.48
CA ASP A 22 -14.04 14.23 0.78
C ASP A 22 -15.18 13.35 1.27
N LEU A 23 -15.08 12.96 2.54
CA LEU A 23 -16.05 12.12 3.23
C LEU A 23 -16.53 12.83 4.49
N GLU A 24 -17.80 12.63 4.86
CA GLU A 24 -18.35 13.03 6.16
C GLU A 24 -18.90 11.83 6.92
N ALA A 25 -18.92 11.94 8.25
CA ALA A 25 -19.47 10.92 9.12
C ALA A 25 -20.93 10.62 8.75
N ASN A 26 -21.26 9.33 8.66
CA ASN A 26 -22.62 8.89 8.37
C ASN A 26 -23.48 8.95 9.64
N PRO A 27 -24.50 9.84 9.73
CA PRO A 27 -25.36 9.94 10.91
C PRO A 27 -26.24 8.71 11.13
N HIS A 28 -26.34 7.81 10.15
CA HIS A 28 -27.10 6.57 10.21
C HIS A 28 -26.23 5.34 10.43
N TRP A 29 -24.93 5.50 10.72
CA TRP A 29 -24.03 4.39 11.00
C TRP A 29 -24.43 3.67 12.31
N HIS A 30 -24.50 2.35 12.26
CA HIS A 30 -24.94 1.52 13.40
C HIS A 30 -23.82 1.21 14.39
N GLY A 31 -22.56 1.48 14.06
CA GLY A 31 -21.39 1.17 14.88
C GLY A 31 -20.95 2.30 15.83
N GLY A 32 -21.82 3.29 16.09
CA GLY A 32 -21.52 4.46 16.93
C GLY A 32 -21.03 5.67 16.13
N GLU A 33 -20.68 6.76 16.81
CA GLU A 33 -20.20 7.98 16.17
C GLU A 33 -18.71 7.85 15.79
N PRO A 34 -18.33 8.07 14.52
CA PRO A 34 -16.91 8.10 14.13
C PRO A 34 -16.15 9.21 14.87
N ILE A 35 -14.88 8.95 15.21
CA ILE A 35 -14.03 9.91 15.95
C ILE A 35 -13.84 11.23 15.18
N HIS A 36 -13.79 11.16 13.85
CA HIS A 36 -13.61 12.33 12.98
C HIS A 36 -14.87 12.57 12.16
N GLU A 37 -15.40 13.80 12.21
CA GLU A 37 -16.58 14.21 11.43
C GLU A 37 -16.31 14.25 9.92
N ARG A 38 -15.06 14.53 9.52
CA ARG A 38 -14.65 14.64 8.12
C ARG A 38 -13.33 13.93 7.86
N LEU A 39 -13.21 13.32 6.68
CA LEU A 39 -11.97 12.77 6.15
C LEU A 39 -11.72 13.33 4.76
N ALA A 40 -10.50 13.80 4.52
CA ALA A 40 -10.04 14.24 3.20
C ALA A 40 -8.91 13.31 2.73
N LEU A 41 -9.18 12.51 1.72
CA LEU A 41 -8.16 11.64 1.10
C LEU A 41 -7.53 12.41 -0.06
N THR A 42 -6.30 12.89 0.13
CA THR A 42 -5.57 13.63 -0.91
C THR A 42 -4.83 12.68 -1.85
N VAL A 43 -5.02 12.84 -3.16
CA VAL A 43 -4.35 12.04 -4.18
C VAL A 43 -2.98 12.65 -4.48
N VAL A 44 -1.91 11.97 -4.06
CA VAL A 44 -0.52 12.30 -4.40
C VAL A 44 0.09 11.11 -5.13
N ARG A 45 0.31 11.26 -6.44
CA ARG A 45 0.73 10.16 -7.34
C ARG A 45 2.18 9.75 -7.17
N ASP A 46 3.05 10.69 -6.82
CA ASP A 46 4.47 10.43 -6.62
C ASP A 46 4.75 10.15 -5.13
N ASP A 47 5.40 9.03 -4.87
CA ASP A 47 5.57 8.51 -3.51
C ASP A 47 6.55 9.35 -2.68
N ASN A 48 7.61 9.85 -3.32
CA ASN A 48 8.58 10.75 -2.70
C ASN A 48 7.91 12.07 -2.32
N THR A 49 7.13 12.65 -3.24
CA THR A 49 6.35 13.86 -3.00
C THR A 49 5.37 13.67 -1.86
N ARG A 50 4.71 12.51 -1.78
CA ARG A 50 3.79 12.19 -0.68
C ARG A 50 4.50 12.14 0.67
N ALA A 51 5.65 11.48 0.74
CA ALA A 51 6.46 11.43 1.95
C ALA A 51 6.91 12.83 2.41
N LEU A 52 7.45 13.64 1.49
CA LEU A 52 7.91 15.00 1.79
C LEU A 52 6.76 15.92 2.22
N ARG A 53 5.56 15.78 1.63
CA ARG A 53 4.37 16.51 2.06
C ARG A 53 3.94 16.12 3.47
N LEU A 54 3.99 14.84 3.82
CA LEU A 54 3.69 14.38 5.17
C LEU A 54 4.70 14.94 6.19
N LEU A 55 6.00 14.89 5.89
CA LEU A 55 7.06 15.50 6.73
C LEU A 55 6.86 17.01 6.94
N ALA A 56 6.35 17.70 5.92
CA ALA A 56 6.01 19.12 5.97
C ALA A 56 4.70 19.42 6.72
N GLY A 57 3.98 18.41 7.22
CA GLY A 57 2.72 18.57 7.96
C GLY A 57 1.49 18.76 7.08
N ALA A 58 1.54 18.38 5.80
CA ALA A 58 0.42 18.50 4.88
C ALA A 58 -0.52 17.28 4.87
N GLY A 59 -0.43 16.42 5.89
CA GLY A 59 -1.30 15.27 6.10
C GLY A 59 -1.07 14.64 7.48
N ASP A 60 -2.01 13.79 7.91
CA ASP A 60 -1.99 13.18 9.24
C ASP A 60 -1.62 11.69 9.21
N LEU A 61 -1.85 11.03 8.07
CA LEU A 61 -1.68 9.58 7.93
C LEU A 61 -1.26 9.19 6.51
N ALA A 62 -0.31 8.26 6.41
CA ALA A 62 0.01 7.52 5.19
C ALA A 62 0.05 6.02 5.50
N VAL A 63 -0.63 5.21 4.69
CA VAL A 63 -0.72 3.75 4.87
C VAL A 63 -0.10 3.06 3.67
N ASN A 64 0.97 2.28 3.90
CA ASN A 64 1.70 1.56 2.85
C ASN A 64 2.09 2.45 1.66
N ALA A 65 2.41 3.71 1.95
CA ALA A 65 2.57 4.75 0.94
C ALA A 65 3.84 5.58 1.14
N ILE A 66 4.76 5.16 2.01
CA ILE A 66 6.06 5.80 2.18
C ILE A 66 7.12 4.87 1.58
N PRO A 67 7.96 5.32 0.64
CA PRO A 67 9.07 4.53 0.14
C PRO A 67 9.96 4.06 1.30
N PRO A 68 10.37 2.78 1.34
CA PRO A 68 11.20 2.24 2.42
C PRO A 68 12.45 3.08 2.72
N LEU A 69 13.11 3.58 1.68
CA LEU A 69 14.29 4.45 1.77
C LEU A 69 14.03 5.79 2.48
N LEU A 70 12.79 6.28 2.50
CA LEU A 70 12.42 7.54 3.15
C LEU A 70 11.87 7.34 4.56
N VAL A 71 11.60 6.10 5.00
CA VAL A 71 11.10 5.81 6.35
C VAL A 71 12.02 6.34 7.46
N PRO A 72 13.37 6.26 7.35
CA PRO A 72 14.26 6.80 8.38
C PRO A 72 14.04 8.30 8.69
N LEU A 73 13.60 9.10 7.71
CA LEU A 73 13.29 10.52 7.92
C LEU A 73 12.15 10.74 8.92
N PHE A 74 11.26 9.76 9.08
CA PHE A 74 10.16 9.78 10.03
C PHE A 74 10.56 9.15 11.37
N GLU A 75 11.47 8.17 11.36
CA GLU A 75 12.01 7.53 12.58
C GLU A 75 12.80 8.54 13.42
N ASP A 76 13.55 9.42 12.76
CA ASP A 76 14.37 10.45 13.40
C ASP A 76 13.57 11.68 13.90
N ASP A 77 12.27 11.76 13.58
CA ASP A 77 11.42 12.90 13.91
C ASP A 77 10.33 12.52 14.95
N PRO A 78 10.39 13.07 16.18
CA PRO A 78 9.49 12.69 17.27
C PRO A 78 8.02 13.10 17.05
N ARG A 79 7.72 13.85 15.97
CA ARG A 79 6.34 14.20 15.59
C ARG A 79 5.58 13.02 14.99
N PHE A 80 6.27 11.96 14.57
CA PHE A 80 5.67 10.83 13.87
C PHE A 80 5.68 9.56 14.70
N GLU A 81 4.61 8.78 14.57
CA GLU A 81 4.52 7.41 15.06
C GLU A 81 4.54 6.46 13.85
N ILE A 82 5.42 5.47 13.88
CA ILE A 82 5.49 4.45 12.83
C ILE A 82 4.96 3.14 13.38
N ARG A 83 3.95 2.59 12.70
CA ARG A 83 3.37 1.27 13.02
C ARG A 83 3.68 0.28 11.91
N THR A 84 4.29 -0.83 12.28
CA THR A 84 4.60 -1.94 11.37
C THR A 84 3.93 -3.22 11.83
N ALA A 85 3.41 -3.99 10.89
CA ALA A 85 2.88 -5.31 11.13
C ALA A 85 3.23 -6.24 9.95
N PRO A 86 3.29 -7.57 10.16
CA PRO A 86 3.47 -8.51 9.06
C PRO A 86 2.42 -8.29 7.97
N GLY A 87 2.88 -8.19 6.72
CA GLY A 87 2.01 -8.01 5.57
C GLY A 87 1.27 -9.31 5.21
N VAL A 88 0.05 -9.17 4.69
CA VAL A 88 -0.76 -10.30 4.18
C VAL A 88 -0.74 -10.37 2.65
N SER A 89 0.34 -9.91 2.03
CA SER A 89 0.48 -9.78 0.58
C SER A 89 1.79 -10.35 0.07
N THR A 90 1.76 -10.95 -1.12
CA THR A 90 2.94 -11.43 -1.85
C THR A 90 3.11 -10.61 -3.12
N THR A 91 4.29 -10.02 -3.31
CA THR A 91 4.67 -9.34 -4.57
C THR A 91 5.38 -10.34 -5.48
N TYR A 92 4.96 -10.42 -6.74
CA TYR A 92 5.50 -11.38 -7.71
C TYR A 92 5.58 -10.78 -9.11
N LEU A 93 6.42 -11.37 -9.96
CA LEU A 93 6.46 -11.08 -11.38
C LEU A 93 5.48 -12.01 -12.11
N GLY A 94 4.36 -11.46 -12.56
CA GLY A 94 3.40 -12.18 -13.40
C GLY A 94 3.94 -12.35 -14.82
N LEU A 95 4.06 -13.59 -15.28
CA LEU A 95 4.48 -13.91 -16.65
C LEU A 95 3.27 -14.39 -17.45
N ASN A 96 3.05 -13.81 -18.63
CA ASN A 96 2.02 -14.27 -19.53
C ASN A 96 2.46 -15.59 -20.19
N MET A 97 1.96 -16.71 -19.69
CA MET A 97 2.33 -18.06 -20.15
C MET A 97 1.77 -18.42 -21.53
N GLU A 98 0.94 -17.58 -22.15
CA GLU A 98 0.41 -17.79 -23.50
C GLU A 98 1.24 -17.06 -24.58
N ALA A 99 2.13 -16.16 -24.19
CA ALA A 99 2.90 -15.32 -25.09
C ALA A 99 4.32 -15.87 -25.28
N PRO A 100 4.77 -16.19 -26.51
CA PRO A 100 6.17 -16.55 -26.74
C PRO A 100 7.14 -15.40 -26.40
N PRO A 101 8.32 -15.67 -25.79
CA PRO A 101 8.86 -16.98 -25.43
C PRO A 101 8.52 -17.43 -23.98
N LEU A 102 7.59 -16.75 -23.31
CA LEU A 102 7.22 -17.03 -21.92
C LEU A 102 6.32 -18.27 -21.77
N ASP A 103 5.85 -18.83 -22.88
CA ASP A 103 5.15 -20.11 -22.96
C ASP A 103 6.07 -21.30 -22.63
N ASP A 104 7.36 -21.22 -22.96
CA ASP A 104 8.37 -22.22 -22.57
C ASP A 104 8.74 -22.10 -21.08
N HIS A 105 8.52 -23.17 -20.31
CA HIS A 105 8.85 -23.21 -18.88
C HIS A 105 10.33 -22.94 -18.59
N ARG A 106 11.24 -23.34 -19.49
CA ARG A 106 12.68 -23.15 -19.31
C ARG A 106 13.07 -21.67 -19.34
N VAL A 107 12.35 -20.87 -20.12
CA VAL A 107 12.56 -19.42 -20.18
C VAL A 107 12.11 -18.78 -18.86
N ARG A 108 10.96 -19.21 -18.32
CA ARG A 108 10.47 -18.72 -17.01
C ARG A 108 11.39 -19.10 -15.86
N GLU A 109 11.90 -20.33 -15.87
CA GLU A 109 12.90 -20.79 -14.90
C GLU A 109 14.20 -19.99 -14.99
N ALA A 110 14.70 -19.74 -16.21
CA ALA A 110 15.88 -18.91 -16.42
C ALA A 110 15.68 -17.47 -15.89
N ILE A 111 14.50 -16.87 -16.10
CA ILE A 111 14.15 -15.57 -15.53
C ILE A 111 14.15 -15.63 -14.00
N ALA A 112 13.53 -16.66 -13.40
CA ALA A 112 13.46 -16.81 -11.95
C ALA A 112 14.85 -16.92 -11.31
N LEU A 113 15.76 -17.68 -11.94
CA LEU A 113 17.14 -17.86 -11.46
C LEU A 113 18.02 -16.62 -11.69
N ALA A 114 17.68 -15.77 -12.66
CA ALA A 114 18.44 -14.55 -12.96
C ALA A 114 18.15 -13.39 -11.99
N ILE A 115 17.06 -13.46 -11.22
CA ILE A 115 16.66 -12.38 -10.30
C ILE A 115 17.23 -12.67 -8.91
N ASP A 116 18.15 -11.82 -8.45
CA ASP A 116 18.65 -11.80 -7.08
C ASP A 116 17.62 -11.13 -6.15
N ARG A 117 16.72 -11.96 -5.59
CA ARG A 117 15.61 -11.50 -4.74
C ARG A 117 16.11 -10.98 -3.40
N GLU A 118 17.18 -11.56 -2.87
CA GLU A 118 17.81 -11.14 -1.62
C GLU A 118 18.38 -9.72 -1.75
N THR A 119 19.03 -9.40 -2.87
CA THR A 119 19.52 -8.06 -3.16
C THR A 119 18.38 -7.06 -3.36
N LEU A 120 17.30 -7.44 -4.05
CA LEU A 120 16.11 -6.58 -4.18
C LEU A 120 15.52 -6.22 -2.81
N VAL A 121 15.34 -7.20 -1.93
CA VAL A 121 14.81 -6.97 -0.58
C VAL A 121 15.73 -6.05 0.23
N ARG A 122 17.05 -6.25 0.16
CA ARG A 122 18.00 -5.40 0.90
C ARG A 122 18.09 -3.98 0.36
N ALA A 123 18.23 -3.83 -0.96
CA ALA A 123 18.60 -2.56 -1.59
C ALA A 123 17.38 -1.66 -1.90
N GLU A 124 16.25 -2.26 -2.27
CA GLU A 124 15.05 -1.48 -2.62
C GLU A 124 14.08 -1.40 -1.44
N LEU A 125 13.91 -2.50 -0.71
CA LEU A 125 12.94 -2.58 0.38
C LEU A 125 13.55 -2.31 1.76
N GLU A 126 14.84 -1.94 1.82
CA GLU A 126 15.56 -1.65 3.08
C GLU A 126 15.43 -2.77 4.13
N GLY A 127 15.34 -4.03 3.67
CA GLY A 127 15.13 -5.19 4.55
C GLY A 127 13.75 -5.26 5.21
N ARG A 128 12.79 -4.41 4.81
CA ARG A 128 11.42 -4.36 5.35
C ARG A 128 10.47 -5.36 4.69
N ALA A 129 11.01 -6.36 4.00
CA ALA A 129 10.28 -7.44 3.37
C ALA A 129 11.05 -8.75 3.52
N GLU A 130 10.35 -9.87 3.33
CA GLU A 130 10.94 -11.21 3.31
C GLU A 130 10.93 -11.75 1.88
N VAL A 131 11.94 -12.56 1.54
CA VAL A 131 11.99 -13.22 0.23
C VAL A 131 10.87 -14.25 0.16
N ALA A 132 9.90 -14.02 -0.72
CA ALA A 132 8.78 -14.94 -0.91
C ALA A 132 9.26 -16.29 -1.47
N THR A 133 8.91 -17.37 -0.77
CA THR A 133 9.15 -18.78 -1.17
C THR A 133 7.88 -19.47 -1.69
N SER A 134 6.72 -18.90 -1.36
CA SER A 134 5.39 -19.41 -1.72
C SER A 134 4.51 -18.26 -2.21
N TRP A 135 3.37 -18.61 -2.81
CA TRP A 135 2.29 -17.66 -3.07
C TRP A 135 1.62 -17.17 -1.79
N ILE A 136 1.56 -18.04 -0.79
CA ILE A 136 0.98 -17.76 0.52
C ILE A 136 1.98 -16.92 1.31
N PRO A 137 1.59 -15.74 1.85
CA PRO A 137 2.47 -14.92 2.67
C PRO A 137 2.91 -15.64 3.94
N ALA A 138 4.12 -15.31 4.39
CA ALA A 138 4.68 -15.83 5.62
C ALA A 138 3.76 -15.54 6.82
N GLY A 139 3.56 -16.54 7.69
CA GLY A 139 2.70 -16.43 8.88
C GLY A 139 1.21 -16.66 8.65
N HIS A 140 0.79 -16.96 7.41
CA HIS A 140 -0.54 -17.51 7.16
C HIS A 140 -0.63 -18.97 7.67
N TRP A 141 -1.81 -19.42 8.10
CA TRP A 141 -1.99 -20.77 8.68
C TRP A 141 -1.65 -21.92 7.72
N ALA A 142 -1.67 -21.65 6.41
CA ALA A 142 -1.35 -22.57 5.32
C ALA A 142 0.01 -22.29 4.68
N ASP A 143 0.86 -21.48 5.33
CA ASP A 143 2.25 -21.31 4.92
C ASP A 143 3.03 -22.61 5.18
N ALA A 144 3.94 -22.94 4.26
CA ALA A 144 4.55 -24.27 4.15
C ALA A 144 5.81 -24.45 5.00
#